data_AF-A0A377GKQ4-F1
#
_entry.id   AF-A0A377GKQ4-F1
#
_cell.length_a   1.000
_cell.length_b   1.000
_cell.length_c   1.000
_cell.angle_alpha   90.00
_cell.angle_beta   90.00
_cell.angle_gamma   90.00
#
_symmetry.space_group_name_H-M   'P 1'
#
loop_
_entity.id
_entity.type
_entity.pdbx_description
1 polymer ?
#
loop_
_entity_poly.entity_id
_entity_poly.type
_entity_poly.pdbx_seq_one_letter_code
_entity_poly.pdbx_strand_id
1 'polypeptide(L)'
;MKDWLKLFFAKNDAILLTLNGKTFKKSDCQWLGGGAEKDVYQIKGTNQCFFIPHRIDREVVWGEKIHTSEDFWNSKIEGEKFLLDQISALGLKTQRFEILPLKIEDPGKSTYTLNVLVTKDFNSLCEEESLVIYNRKGEQTIIGNPPNFFAMKEQFKEKYFAQKVIKKIITEYAIAFTFTLPTSILYVLDDSEHFCFELPKDATEPPVARYMFWDVLSDFHGVGIPIVPTLNELKFGSREEHPNSSSQAPLKGLINLAYQVASPIVKMSSPQIADFNVDSLAVDLLAALNDDDILNEALVHARKLASKFINNLLKENEHNKIDNEDFILLMQSVISIGEFDLFLRAFQVFEHPADMPQEDVDKIIAIAKKYKAQPIIDYLNIHLVEEKANREAERNIRLAQEKAKNEAEKVEAEEKHRKESEQLKNDFLQCYDEKLTDDKSAWCGIYSFFAKSYVNKNMSLKQLVEHAQGRSMHGNGKRSKEIMKTMGWLDENNEITDKISRYIM
;
A
#
# COMPACT_ATOMS: atom_id res chain seq x y z
N MET A 1 19.44 -32.20 8.67
CA MET A 1 20.49 -31.16 8.84
C MET A 1 21.52 -31.40 9.95
N LYS A 2 21.14 -31.58 11.23
CA LYS A 2 22.10 -31.62 12.37
C LYS A 2 23.25 -32.61 12.17
N ASP A 3 22.95 -33.84 11.77
CA ASP A 3 23.98 -34.87 11.57
C ASP A 3 24.81 -34.63 10.31
N TRP A 4 24.23 -33.97 9.29
CA TRP A 4 24.97 -33.51 8.12
C TRP A 4 26.08 -32.53 8.52
N LEU A 5 25.74 -31.49 9.31
CA LEU A 5 26.71 -30.48 9.74
C LEU A 5 27.76 -31.05 10.69
N LYS A 6 27.36 -31.95 11.60
CA LYS A 6 28.34 -32.66 12.47
C LYS A 6 29.38 -33.41 11.66
N LEU A 7 28.97 -34.10 10.58
CA LEU A 7 29.92 -34.77 9.69
C LEU A 7 30.78 -33.75 8.95
N PHE A 8 30.20 -32.69 8.41
CA PHE A 8 30.95 -31.68 7.67
C PHE A 8 32.04 -31.01 8.52
N PHE A 9 31.73 -30.67 9.78
CA PHE A 9 32.69 -30.08 10.71
C PHE A 9 33.58 -31.11 11.43
N ALA A 10 33.41 -32.41 11.20
CA ALA A 10 34.28 -33.43 11.78
C ALA A 10 35.70 -33.35 11.20
N LYS A 11 36.70 -33.68 12.02
CA LYS A 11 38.11 -33.80 11.62
C LYS A 11 38.38 -35.14 10.91
N ASN A 12 37.59 -35.50 9.91
CA ASN A 12 37.77 -36.71 9.12
C ASN A 12 37.85 -36.36 7.63
N ASP A 13 39.03 -36.51 7.04
CA ASP A 13 39.29 -36.18 5.63
C ASP A 13 38.81 -37.28 4.66
N ALA A 14 38.43 -38.45 5.17
CA ALA A 14 37.85 -39.53 4.37
C ALA A 14 36.37 -39.28 4.02
N ILE A 15 35.76 -38.23 4.57
CA ILE A 15 34.39 -37.85 4.27
C ILE A 15 34.27 -37.45 2.79
N LEU A 16 33.25 -37.99 2.15
CA LEU A 16 32.93 -37.74 0.76
C LEU A 16 31.72 -36.81 0.65
N LEU A 17 31.80 -35.87 -0.27
CA LEU A 17 30.73 -34.94 -0.61
C LEU A 17 30.31 -35.19 -2.06
N THR A 18 29.03 -35.41 -2.32
CA THR A 18 28.52 -35.60 -3.68
C THR A 18 27.56 -34.48 -4.06
N LEU A 19 27.96 -33.69 -5.05
CA LEU A 19 27.18 -32.58 -5.62
C LEU A 19 26.97 -32.83 -7.11
N ASN A 20 25.72 -32.79 -7.57
CA ASN A 20 25.35 -33.00 -8.97
C ASN A 20 26.01 -34.27 -9.59
N GLY A 21 25.99 -35.38 -8.85
CA GLY A 21 26.56 -36.66 -9.28
C GLY A 21 28.10 -36.76 -9.26
N LYS A 22 28.82 -35.69 -8.92
CA LYS A 22 30.28 -35.69 -8.75
C LYS A 22 30.65 -35.79 -7.29
N THR A 23 31.62 -36.64 -6.98
CA THR A 23 32.09 -36.88 -5.61
C THR A 23 33.46 -36.25 -5.38
N PHE A 24 33.59 -35.54 -4.27
CA PHE A 24 34.78 -34.81 -3.84
C PHE A 24 35.16 -35.26 -2.43
N LYS A 25 36.43 -35.17 -2.07
CA LYS A 25 36.81 -35.32 -0.66
C LYS A 25 36.46 -34.03 0.07
N LYS A 26 36.09 -34.12 1.34
CA LYS A 26 35.90 -32.94 2.19
C LYS A 26 37.13 -32.03 2.21
N SER A 27 38.32 -32.62 2.15
CA SER A 27 39.60 -31.88 2.05
C SER A 27 39.77 -31.06 0.77
N ASP A 28 38.94 -31.32 -0.25
CA ASP A 28 38.91 -30.55 -1.49
C ASP A 28 38.03 -29.29 -1.39
N CYS A 29 37.30 -29.11 -0.27
CA CYS A 29 36.48 -27.92 -0.03
C CYS A 29 37.29 -26.88 0.75
N GLN A 30 37.62 -25.78 0.09
CA GLN A 30 38.30 -24.63 0.69
C GLN A 30 37.27 -23.65 1.23
N TRP A 31 37.36 -23.27 2.51
CA TRP A 31 36.56 -22.19 3.06
C TRP A 31 36.98 -20.86 2.45
N LEU A 32 36.02 -20.11 1.91
CA LEU A 32 36.25 -18.77 1.34
C LEU A 32 35.90 -17.65 2.34
N GLY A 33 35.00 -17.93 3.27
CA GLY A 33 34.50 -16.94 4.21
C GLY A 33 33.11 -17.31 4.73
N GLY A 34 32.59 -16.50 5.64
CA GLY A 34 31.26 -16.69 6.21
C GLY A 34 30.69 -15.39 6.76
N GLY A 35 29.37 -15.32 6.79
CA GLY A 35 28.61 -14.23 7.40
C GLY A 35 27.97 -14.66 8.73
N ALA A 36 27.01 -13.89 9.20
CA ALA A 36 26.25 -14.24 10.40
C ALA A 36 25.52 -15.59 10.25
N GLU A 37 25.06 -15.91 9.04
CA GLU A 37 24.10 -16.99 8.81
C GLU A 37 24.68 -18.20 8.05
N LYS A 38 25.66 -17.98 7.17
CA LYS A 38 26.12 -18.97 6.20
C LYS A 38 27.64 -18.90 5.99
N ASP A 39 28.23 -20.06 5.75
CA ASP A 39 29.61 -20.24 5.31
C ASP A 39 29.66 -20.61 3.84
N VAL A 40 30.71 -20.15 3.15
CA VAL A 40 30.93 -20.37 1.72
C VAL A 40 32.18 -21.22 1.52
N TYR A 41 32.05 -22.26 0.71
CA TYR A 41 33.14 -23.16 0.36
C TYR A 41 33.31 -23.27 -1.14
N GLN A 42 34.55 -23.23 -1.62
CA GLN A 42 34.92 -23.52 -3.00
C GLN A 42 35.34 -24.98 -3.14
N ILE A 43 34.89 -25.65 -4.19
CA ILE A 43 35.32 -27.02 -4.51
C ILE A 43 36.56 -26.94 -5.40
N LYS A 44 37.69 -27.47 -4.90
CA LYS A 44 38.98 -27.47 -5.59
C LYS A 44 38.88 -28.10 -6.99
N GLY A 45 39.53 -27.47 -7.97
CA GLY A 45 39.52 -27.92 -9.35
C GLY A 45 38.20 -27.67 -10.08
N THR A 46 37.29 -26.91 -9.49
CA THR A 46 36.04 -26.45 -10.11
C THR A 46 35.89 -24.95 -9.91
N ASN A 47 34.97 -24.34 -10.67
CA ASN A 47 34.54 -22.96 -10.47
C ASN A 47 33.35 -22.84 -9.50
N GLN A 48 32.98 -23.92 -8.79
CA GLN A 48 31.77 -23.96 -7.99
C GLN A 48 32.04 -23.62 -6.53
N CYS A 49 31.19 -22.75 -6.00
CA CYS A 49 31.04 -22.48 -4.57
C CYS A 49 29.68 -22.99 -4.09
N PHE A 50 29.63 -23.47 -2.85
CA PHE A 50 28.38 -23.81 -2.19
C PHE A 50 28.30 -23.18 -0.79
N PHE A 51 27.07 -22.90 -0.38
CA PHE A 51 26.76 -22.28 0.89
C PHE A 51 26.15 -23.31 1.84
N ILE A 52 26.59 -23.28 3.09
CA ILE A 52 26.02 -24.08 4.19
C ILE A 52 25.70 -23.18 5.37
N PRO A 53 24.78 -23.55 6.26
CA PRO A 53 24.54 -22.75 7.47
C PRO A 53 25.76 -22.79 8.40
N HIS A 54 26.15 -21.62 8.93
CA HIS A 54 27.31 -21.48 9.84
C HIS A 54 27.07 -22.20 11.16
N ARG A 55 25.83 -22.20 11.65
CA ARG A 55 25.48 -22.85 12.92
C ARG A 55 24.62 -24.08 12.68
N ILE A 56 25.01 -25.14 13.36
CA ILE A 56 24.05 -26.08 13.92
C ILE A 56 23.31 -25.26 14.97
N ASP A 57 21.99 -25.06 14.91
CA ASP A 57 21.11 -25.13 16.09
C ASP A 57 19.85 -24.26 16.03
N ARG A 58 18.87 -24.81 16.77
CA ARG A 58 17.62 -24.27 17.31
C ARG A 58 16.37 -24.55 16.48
N GLU A 59 15.40 -25.17 17.15
CA GLU A 59 13.99 -25.02 16.83
C GLU A 59 13.68 -23.52 16.84
N VAL A 60 13.17 -23.02 15.73
CA VAL A 60 12.75 -21.63 15.61
C VAL A 60 11.23 -21.63 15.72
N VAL A 61 10.71 -20.95 16.74
CA VAL A 61 9.27 -20.73 16.91
C VAL A 61 8.92 -19.46 16.14
N TRP A 62 8.16 -19.61 15.07
CA TRP A 62 7.60 -18.50 14.29
C TRP A 62 6.11 -18.77 14.09
N GLY A 63 5.26 -17.85 14.56
CA GLY A 63 3.80 -17.92 14.42
C GLY A 63 3.20 -19.25 14.87
N GLU A 64 3.14 -19.51 16.19
CA GLU A 64 2.56 -20.72 16.83
C GLU A 64 3.03 -22.09 16.31
N LYS A 65 3.95 -22.15 15.33
CA LYS A 65 4.47 -23.36 14.70
C LYS A 65 5.96 -23.53 15.01
N ILE A 66 6.34 -24.78 15.32
CA ILE A 66 7.74 -25.19 15.45
C ILE A 66 8.24 -25.54 14.05
N HIS A 67 9.18 -24.76 13.53
CA HIS A 67 9.87 -25.09 12.29
C HIS A 67 11.15 -25.88 12.61
N THR A 68 11.45 -26.92 11.82
CA THR A 68 12.74 -27.59 11.93
C THR A 68 13.83 -26.64 11.43
N SER A 69 15.07 -26.82 11.92
CA SER A 69 16.20 -26.02 11.44
C SER A 69 16.46 -26.21 9.93
N GLU A 70 16.03 -27.35 9.37
CA GLU A 70 16.13 -27.66 7.94
C GLU A 70 15.11 -26.88 7.10
N ASP A 71 13.86 -26.80 7.55
CA ASP A 71 12.83 -25.99 6.88
C ASP A 71 13.22 -24.52 6.83
N PHE A 72 13.78 -24.01 7.92
CA PHE A 72 14.25 -22.62 7.98
C PHE A 72 15.39 -22.34 6.99
N TRP A 73 16.37 -23.24 6.89
CA TRP A 73 17.44 -23.10 5.90
C TRP A 73 16.94 -23.20 4.46
N ASN A 74 16.06 -24.17 4.17
CA ASN A 74 15.46 -24.32 2.85
C ASN A 74 14.70 -23.04 2.46
N SER A 75 13.89 -22.50 3.37
CA SER A 75 13.20 -21.22 3.16
C SER A 75 14.14 -20.06 2.89
N LYS A 76 15.30 -20.00 3.57
CA LYS A 76 16.32 -18.97 3.32
C LYS A 76 16.96 -19.08 1.93
N ILE A 77 17.43 -20.26 1.55
CA ILE A 77 18.09 -20.43 0.24
C ILE A 77 17.10 -20.29 -0.92
N GLU A 78 15.84 -20.70 -0.71
CA GLU A 78 14.74 -20.47 -1.66
C GLU A 78 14.42 -18.98 -1.78
N GLY A 79 14.32 -18.27 -0.66
CA GLY A 79 14.12 -16.82 -0.61
C GLY A 79 15.23 -16.06 -1.33
N GLU A 80 16.50 -16.31 -0.98
CA GLU A 80 17.66 -15.67 -1.60
C GLU A 80 17.67 -15.86 -3.13
N LYS A 81 17.46 -17.11 -3.60
CA LYS A 81 17.40 -17.40 -5.03
C LYS A 81 16.22 -16.68 -5.68
N PHE A 82 15.03 -16.74 -5.09
CA PHE A 82 13.81 -16.14 -5.62
C PHE A 82 13.95 -14.62 -5.78
N LEU A 83 14.51 -13.94 -4.78
CA LEU A 83 14.72 -12.49 -4.80
C LEU A 83 15.73 -12.06 -5.86
N LEU A 84 16.85 -12.77 -6.01
CA LEU A 84 17.82 -12.50 -7.06
C LEU A 84 17.30 -12.81 -8.47
N ASP A 85 16.45 -13.83 -8.61
CA ASP A 85 15.77 -14.12 -9.87
C ASP A 85 14.79 -13.01 -10.26
N GLN A 86 14.08 -12.42 -9.30
CA GLN A 86 13.23 -11.24 -9.55
C GLN A 86 14.07 -10.04 -10.03
N ILE A 87 15.17 -9.73 -9.33
CA ILE A 87 16.09 -8.64 -9.73
C ILE A 87 16.64 -8.91 -11.14
N SER A 88 17.02 -10.14 -11.42
CA SER A 88 17.47 -10.58 -12.74
C SER A 88 16.43 -10.43 -13.84
N ALA A 89 15.15 -10.66 -13.54
CA ALA A 89 14.06 -10.50 -14.50
C ALA A 89 13.86 -9.03 -14.93
N LEU A 90 14.35 -8.08 -14.12
CA LEU A 90 14.43 -6.66 -14.45
C LEU A 90 15.64 -6.30 -15.33
N GLY A 91 16.47 -7.28 -15.70
CA GLY A 91 17.65 -7.08 -16.54
C GLY A 91 18.93 -6.68 -15.79
N LEU A 92 18.89 -6.69 -14.46
CA LEU A 92 20.01 -6.34 -13.59
C LEU A 92 20.95 -7.54 -13.41
N LYS A 93 22.23 -7.24 -13.15
CA LYS A 93 23.25 -8.27 -12.93
C LYS A 93 23.12 -8.80 -11.50
N THR A 94 23.07 -10.11 -11.37
CA THR A 94 23.04 -10.79 -10.07
C THR A 94 24.04 -11.93 -10.05
N GLN A 95 24.40 -12.37 -8.84
CA GLN A 95 24.93 -13.72 -8.66
C GLN A 95 23.84 -14.74 -9.02
N ARG A 96 24.20 -15.76 -9.79
CA ARG A 96 23.27 -16.82 -10.21
C ARG A 96 23.39 -18.00 -9.28
N PHE A 97 22.30 -18.32 -8.59
CA PHE A 97 22.26 -19.42 -7.66
C PHE A 97 21.40 -20.58 -8.17
N GLU A 98 21.84 -21.79 -7.85
CA GLU A 98 21.07 -23.02 -7.99
C GLU A 98 20.89 -23.63 -6.60
N ILE A 99 19.75 -24.28 -6.35
CA ILE A 99 19.54 -25.06 -5.13
C ILE A 99 19.73 -26.52 -5.50
N LEU A 100 20.77 -27.14 -4.93
CA LEU A 100 21.16 -28.51 -5.26
C LEU A 100 21.28 -29.35 -3.98
N PRO A 101 20.91 -30.64 -4.01
CA PRO A 101 21.17 -31.55 -2.89
C PRO A 101 22.65 -31.89 -2.81
N LEU A 102 23.27 -31.62 -1.66
CA LEU A 102 24.63 -32.02 -1.33
C LEU A 102 24.60 -33.22 -0.37
N LYS A 103 25.06 -34.37 -0.85
CA LYS A 103 25.16 -35.59 -0.03
C LYS A 103 26.49 -35.61 0.70
N ILE A 104 26.49 -36.03 1.95
CA ILE A 104 27.68 -36.26 2.78
C ILE A 104 27.71 -37.70 3.26
N GLU A 105 28.87 -38.34 3.12
CA GLU A 105 29.07 -39.75 3.42
C GLU A 105 30.38 -39.93 4.20
N ASP A 106 30.31 -40.67 5.31
CA ASP A 106 31.48 -41.22 5.98
C ASP A 106 31.55 -42.71 5.61
N PRO A 107 32.64 -43.21 5.00
CA PRO A 107 32.70 -44.59 4.53
C PRO A 107 32.25 -45.63 5.57
N GLY A 108 31.22 -46.41 5.23
CA GLY A 108 30.64 -47.43 6.11
C GLY A 108 29.62 -46.94 7.14
N LYS A 109 29.22 -45.65 7.09
CA LYS A 109 28.15 -45.07 7.92
C LYS A 109 26.97 -44.57 7.07
N SER A 110 25.96 -44.04 7.74
CA SER A 110 24.78 -43.43 7.10
C SER A 110 25.14 -42.23 6.23
N THR A 111 24.51 -42.14 5.07
CA THR A 111 24.52 -40.97 4.17
C THR A 111 23.48 -39.95 4.64
N TYR A 112 23.84 -38.67 4.61
CA TYR A 112 22.89 -37.57 4.84
C TYR A 112 22.86 -36.62 3.64
N THR A 113 21.74 -35.93 3.42
CA THR A 113 21.59 -34.93 2.35
C THR A 113 21.16 -33.60 2.96
N LEU A 114 21.63 -32.50 2.39
CA LEU A 114 21.21 -31.14 2.70
C LEU A 114 21.11 -30.37 1.39
N ASN A 115 20.04 -29.61 1.16
CA ASN A 115 20.00 -28.68 0.05
C ASN A 115 20.95 -27.52 0.31
N VAL A 116 21.74 -27.13 -0.67
CA VAL A 116 22.69 -26.04 -0.58
C VAL A 116 22.48 -25.07 -1.72
N LEU A 117 22.81 -23.81 -1.49
CA LEU A 117 22.87 -22.79 -2.53
C LEU A 117 24.22 -22.92 -3.24
N VAL A 118 24.23 -23.08 -4.55
CA VAL A 118 25.42 -23.30 -5.38
C VAL A 118 25.56 -22.19 -6.39
N THR A 119 26.79 -21.72 -6.60
CA THR A 119 27.08 -20.68 -7.56
C THR A 119 28.50 -20.76 -8.09
N LYS A 120 28.85 -19.89 -9.04
CA LYS A 120 30.24 -19.75 -9.50
C LYS A 120 31.05 -18.84 -8.57
N ASP A 121 32.32 -19.15 -8.36
CA ASP A 121 33.21 -18.24 -7.66
C ASP A 121 33.38 -16.92 -8.44
N PHE A 122 33.69 -15.84 -7.74
CA PHE A 122 33.77 -14.52 -8.36
C PHE A 122 34.92 -14.39 -9.38
N ASN A 123 36.04 -15.12 -9.23
CA ASN A 123 37.14 -15.05 -10.22
C ASN A 123 36.68 -15.66 -11.55
N SER A 124 36.08 -16.85 -11.50
CA SER A 124 35.51 -17.50 -12.68
C SER A 124 34.41 -16.65 -13.32
N LEU A 125 33.58 -15.97 -12.52
CA LEU A 125 32.57 -15.04 -13.01
C LEU A 125 33.20 -13.85 -13.76
N CYS A 126 34.24 -13.24 -13.18
CA CYS A 126 34.98 -12.14 -13.79
C CYS A 126 35.58 -12.53 -15.15
N GLU A 127 36.16 -13.73 -15.25
CA GLU A 127 36.77 -14.24 -16.49
C GLU A 127 35.72 -14.54 -17.57
N GLU A 128 34.69 -15.32 -17.24
CA GLU A 128 33.69 -15.76 -18.21
C GLU A 128 32.83 -14.62 -18.77
N GLU A 129 32.54 -13.62 -17.92
CA GLU A 129 31.67 -12.51 -18.28
C GLU A 129 32.44 -11.22 -18.60
N SER A 130 33.78 -11.28 -18.58
CA SER A 130 34.66 -10.14 -18.85
C SER A 130 34.28 -8.94 -17.97
N LEU A 131 34.30 -9.14 -16.65
CA LEU A 131 33.95 -8.11 -15.68
C LEU A 131 34.99 -8.02 -14.55
N VAL A 132 34.95 -6.91 -13.83
CA VAL A 132 35.79 -6.68 -12.64
C VAL A 132 34.89 -6.22 -11.51
N ILE A 133 35.01 -6.86 -10.35
CA ILE A 133 34.16 -6.60 -9.19
C ILE A 133 34.96 -5.82 -8.15
N TYR A 134 34.35 -4.75 -7.64
CA TYR A 134 34.81 -4.06 -6.45
C TYR A 134 34.08 -4.58 -5.22
N ASN A 135 34.78 -5.39 -4.43
CA ASN A 135 34.27 -5.95 -3.20
C ASN A 135 34.68 -5.05 -2.03
N ARG A 136 33.72 -4.25 -1.51
CA ARG A 136 34.01 -3.26 -0.46
C ARG A 136 34.42 -3.89 0.87
N LYS A 137 33.92 -5.09 1.20
CA LYS A 137 34.09 -5.75 2.50
C LYS A 137 34.98 -6.99 2.47
N GLY A 138 35.27 -7.53 1.30
CA GLY A 138 36.10 -8.73 1.15
C GLY A 138 37.58 -8.48 1.37
N GLU A 139 38.30 -9.55 1.75
CA GLU A 139 39.75 -9.55 1.88
C GLU A 139 40.43 -9.15 0.56
N GLN A 140 39.90 -9.67 -0.56
CA GLN A 140 40.27 -9.22 -1.90
C GLN A 140 39.31 -8.12 -2.35
N THR A 141 39.75 -6.86 -2.27
CA THR A 141 38.93 -5.69 -2.60
C THR A 141 38.62 -5.55 -4.10
N ILE A 142 39.47 -6.11 -4.97
CA ILE A 142 39.30 -6.08 -6.44
C ILE A 142 39.44 -7.50 -6.96
N ILE A 143 38.40 -8.00 -7.63
CA ILE A 143 38.33 -9.36 -8.17
C ILE A 143 38.25 -9.28 -9.69
N GLY A 144 39.10 -10.05 -10.39
CA GLY A 144 39.33 -9.93 -11.83
C GLY A 144 40.49 -8.98 -12.18
N ASN A 145 40.69 -8.76 -13.49
CA ASN A 145 41.79 -7.93 -14.00
C ASN A 145 41.28 -6.50 -14.31
N PRO A 146 41.56 -5.49 -13.44
CA PRO A 146 41.08 -4.13 -13.65
C PRO A 146 41.66 -3.50 -14.93
N PRO A 147 40.89 -2.67 -15.64
CA PRO A 147 41.40 -1.87 -16.73
C PRO A 147 42.32 -0.77 -16.17
N ASN A 148 43.21 -0.26 -17.02
CA ASN A 148 44.09 0.86 -16.64
C ASN A 148 43.31 2.18 -16.67
N PHE A 149 42.46 2.38 -15.67
CA PHE A 149 41.67 3.60 -15.49
C PHE A 149 42.53 4.86 -15.35
N PHE A 150 43.76 4.75 -14.83
CA PHE A 150 44.68 5.88 -14.78
C PHE A 150 45.07 6.37 -16.18
N ALA A 151 45.29 5.47 -17.13
CA ALA A 151 45.54 5.84 -18.53
C ALA A 151 44.33 6.53 -19.19
N MET A 152 43.13 6.36 -18.63
CA MET A 152 41.89 6.97 -19.10
C MET A 152 41.56 8.29 -18.38
N LYS A 153 42.39 8.77 -17.46
CA LYS A 153 42.09 9.94 -16.60
C LYS A 153 41.67 11.19 -17.38
N GLU A 154 42.30 11.48 -18.51
CA GLU A 154 41.96 12.67 -19.31
C GLU A 154 40.69 12.45 -20.12
N GLN A 155 40.40 11.21 -20.53
CA GLN A 155 39.17 10.86 -21.25
C GLN A 155 37.94 11.01 -20.35
N PHE A 156 38.05 10.81 -19.04
CA PHE A 156 36.95 11.08 -18.10
C PHE A 156 36.46 12.53 -18.12
N LYS A 157 37.31 13.50 -18.50
CA LYS A 157 36.91 14.90 -18.68
C LYS A 157 36.07 15.11 -19.95
N GLU A 158 36.14 14.17 -20.90
CA GLU A 158 35.30 14.18 -22.08
C GLU A 158 33.92 13.65 -21.74
N LYS A 159 32.91 14.53 -21.79
CA LYS A 159 31.53 14.22 -21.42
C LYS A 159 31.02 12.91 -22.06
N TYR A 160 31.27 12.69 -23.34
CA TYR A 160 30.80 11.50 -24.06
C TYR A 160 31.43 10.19 -23.55
N PHE A 161 32.73 10.22 -23.22
CA PHE A 161 33.43 9.06 -22.67
C PHE A 161 32.91 8.73 -21.26
N ALA A 162 32.82 9.75 -20.39
CA ALA A 162 32.25 9.58 -19.05
C ALA A 162 30.80 9.08 -19.11
N GLN A 163 29.99 9.61 -20.04
CA GLN A 163 28.62 9.13 -20.29
C GLN A 163 28.57 7.66 -20.68
N LYS A 164 29.48 7.17 -21.53
CA LYS A 164 29.54 5.74 -21.86
C LYS A 164 29.85 4.87 -20.64
N VAL A 165 30.75 5.30 -19.77
CA VAL A 165 31.09 4.59 -18.52
C VAL A 165 29.86 4.46 -17.61
N ILE A 166 29.08 5.52 -17.45
CA ILE A 166 27.97 5.60 -16.48
C ILE A 166 26.59 5.26 -17.06
N LYS A 167 26.43 5.14 -18.39
CA LYS A 167 25.11 5.03 -19.03
C LYS A 167 24.28 3.87 -18.47
N LYS A 168 24.94 2.75 -18.19
CA LYS A 168 24.27 1.56 -17.67
C LYS A 168 23.90 1.73 -16.20
N ILE A 169 24.85 2.14 -15.33
CA ILE A 169 24.56 2.34 -13.91
C ILE A 169 23.44 3.36 -13.65
N ILE A 170 23.34 4.46 -14.43
CA ILE A 170 22.22 5.42 -14.24
C ILE A 170 20.86 4.83 -14.65
N THR A 171 20.85 3.98 -15.67
CA THR A 171 19.65 3.22 -16.06
C THR A 171 19.28 2.23 -14.96
N GLU A 172 20.24 1.49 -14.43
CA GLU A 172 20.04 0.52 -13.34
C GLU A 172 19.62 1.21 -12.04
N TYR A 173 20.13 2.40 -11.77
CA TYR A 173 19.71 3.23 -10.64
C TYR A 173 18.23 3.65 -10.75
N ALA A 174 17.78 4.07 -11.94
CA ALA A 174 16.36 4.37 -12.16
C ALA A 174 15.46 3.14 -11.99
N ILE A 175 15.91 1.95 -12.41
CA ILE A 175 15.22 0.67 -12.19
C ILE A 175 15.18 0.36 -10.69
N ALA A 176 16.33 0.44 -10.00
CA ALA A 176 16.44 0.19 -8.57
C ALA A 176 15.51 1.10 -7.77
N PHE A 177 15.42 2.37 -8.14
CA PHE A 177 14.53 3.32 -7.48
C PHE A 177 13.06 3.01 -7.77
N THR A 178 12.74 2.62 -9.01
CA THR A 178 11.36 2.26 -9.40
C THR A 178 10.83 1.06 -8.62
N PHE A 179 11.67 0.02 -8.46
CA PHE A 179 11.32 -1.25 -7.83
C PHE A 179 11.85 -1.39 -6.38
N THR A 180 12.30 -0.29 -5.78
CA THR A 180 12.80 -0.23 -4.39
C THR A 180 13.84 -1.32 -4.07
N LEU A 181 14.79 -1.52 -4.99
CA LEU A 181 15.84 -2.53 -4.84
C LEU A 181 16.89 -2.08 -3.82
N PRO A 182 17.58 -3.02 -3.15
CA PRO A 182 18.53 -2.70 -2.10
C PRO A 182 19.83 -2.16 -2.70
N THR A 183 19.84 -0.87 -3.05
CA THR A 183 21.06 -0.14 -3.44
C THR A 183 21.49 0.87 -2.39
N SER A 184 22.79 0.99 -2.16
CA SER A 184 23.34 1.81 -1.07
C SER A 184 23.22 3.32 -1.32
N ILE A 185 22.78 3.70 -2.52
CA ILE A 185 22.40 5.08 -2.84
C ILE A 185 21.03 5.41 -2.25
N LEU A 186 20.11 4.44 -2.23
CA LEU A 186 18.74 4.61 -1.77
C LEU A 186 18.56 4.23 -0.30
N TYR A 187 19.35 3.26 0.18
CA TYR A 187 19.20 2.66 1.50
C TYR A 187 20.53 2.49 2.23
N VAL A 188 20.48 2.34 3.55
CA VAL A 188 21.63 1.88 4.33
C VAL A 188 21.57 0.36 4.36
N LEU A 189 22.56 -0.30 3.76
CA LEU A 189 22.57 -1.74 3.52
C LEU A 189 23.75 -2.41 4.20
N ASP A 190 23.64 -3.73 4.39
CA ASP A 190 24.79 -4.54 4.79
C ASP A 190 25.72 -4.76 3.59
N ASP A 191 25.49 -5.79 2.78
CA ASP A 191 26.32 -6.14 1.62
C ASP A 191 25.48 -6.73 0.48
N SER A 192 24.33 -6.09 0.18
CA SER A 192 23.39 -6.58 -0.85
C SER A 192 23.82 -6.26 -2.30
N GLU A 193 24.89 -5.48 -2.48
CA GLU A 193 25.35 -5.04 -3.78
C GLU A 193 26.88 -4.89 -3.87
N HIS A 194 27.39 -5.05 -5.08
CA HIS A 194 28.72 -4.67 -5.48
C HIS A 194 28.66 -3.72 -6.69
N PHE A 195 29.67 -2.85 -6.81
CA PHE A 195 29.94 -2.19 -8.08
C PHE A 195 30.82 -3.10 -8.92
N CYS A 196 30.47 -3.25 -10.19
CA CYS A 196 31.28 -3.96 -11.15
C CYS A 196 31.43 -3.16 -12.44
N PHE A 197 32.46 -3.49 -13.21
CA PHE A 197 32.76 -2.89 -14.50
C PHE A 197 32.78 -3.97 -15.56
N GLU A 198 31.87 -3.88 -16.52
CA GLU A 198 31.94 -4.69 -17.73
C GLU A 198 33.10 -4.20 -18.58
N LEU A 199 34.01 -5.11 -18.91
CA LEU A 199 35.15 -4.82 -19.75
C LEU A 199 34.73 -4.79 -21.22
N PRO A 200 35.23 -3.82 -21.99
CA PRO A 200 34.85 -3.68 -23.37
C PRO A 200 35.49 -4.80 -24.21
N LYS A 201 34.76 -5.32 -25.20
CA LYS A 201 35.31 -6.25 -26.19
C LYS A 201 36.22 -5.54 -27.20
N ASP A 202 35.97 -4.25 -27.41
CA ASP A 202 36.74 -3.37 -28.28
C ASP A 202 37.57 -2.40 -27.41
N ALA A 203 38.87 -2.30 -27.68
CA ALA A 203 39.78 -1.43 -26.94
C ALA A 203 39.45 0.07 -27.07
N THR A 204 38.62 0.47 -28.04
CA THR A 204 38.17 1.86 -28.20
C THR A 204 36.97 2.24 -27.33
N GLU A 205 36.32 1.27 -26.71
CA GLU A 205 35.19 1.51 -25.81
C GLU A 205 35.66 1.53 -24.35
N PRO A 206 35.03 2.33 -23.47
CA PRO A 206 35.37 2.31 -22.06
C PRO A 206 34.74 1.12 -21.33
N PRO A 207 35.28 0.74 -20.16
CA PRO A 207 34.58 -0.09 -19.19
C PRO A 207 33.27 0.55 -18.75
N VAL A 208 32.23 -0.26 -18.55
CA VAL A 208 30.87 0.23 -18.21
C VAL A 208 30.53 -0.16 -16.77
N ALA A 209 30.18 0.83 -15.95
CA ALA A 209 29.80 0.63 -14.56
C ALA A 209 28.39 0.01 -14.44
N ARG A 210 28.23 -0.93 -13.49
CA ARG A 210 26.97 -1.62 -13.16
C ARG A 210 26.87 -1.97 -11.68
N TYR A 211 25.65 -2.20 -11.22
CA TYR A 211 25.39 -2.93 -9.99
C TYR A 211 25.52 -4.43 -10.23
N MET A 212 25.94 -5.16 -9.20
CA MET A 212 25.83 -6.61 -9.12
C MET A 212 25.23 -6.98 -7.77
N PHE A 213 24.03 -7.54 -7.78
CA PHE A 213 23.31 -7.91 -6.55
C PHE A 213 23.68 -9.32 -6.09
N TRP A 214 23.85 -9.46 -4.77
CA TRP A 214 24.13 -10.71 -4.08
C TRP A 214 23.71 -10.55 -2.61
N ASP A 215 23.41 -11.66 -1.92
CA ASP A 215 23.06 -11.65 -0.48
C ASP A 215 21.94 -10.67 -0.09
N VAL A 216 20.84 -10.70 -0.85
CA VAL A 216 19.78 -9.68 -0.76
C VAL A 216 18.69 -10.02 0.26
N LEU A 217 18.62 -11.26 0.74
CA LEU A 217 17.50 -11.75 1.57
C LEU A 217 17.22 -10.89 2.82
N SER A 218 18.25 -10.31 3.43
CA SER A 218 18.11 -9.50 4.65
C SER A 218 17.62 -8.08 4.37
N ASP A 219 17.96 -7.51 3.21
CA ASP A 219 17.69 -6.11 2.86
C ASP A 219 16.53 -5.94 1.86
N PHE A 220 16.03 -7.03 1.28
CA PHE A 220 15.00 -7.00 0.23
C PHE A 220 13.95 -8.09 0.42
N HIS A 221 12.68 -7.70 0.39
CA HIS A 221 11.55 -8.61 0.60
C HIS A 221 10.80 -8.97 -0.69
N GLY A 222 11.29 -8.51 -1.84
CA GLY A 222 10.69 -8.76 -3.15
C GLY A 222 10.20 -7.49 -3.81
N VAL A 223 9.87 -7.63 -5.10
CA VAL A 223 9.42 -6.51 -5.92
C VAL A 223 7.97 -6.19 -5.58
N GLY A 224 7.73 -5.02 -4.99
CA GLY A 224 6.39 -4.46 -4.79
C GLY A 224 5.84 -3.77 -6.04
N ILE A 225 4.68 -3.10 -5.90
CA ILE A 225 4.09 -2.28 -6.97
C ILE A 225 5.09 -1.16 -7.34
N PRO A 226 5.59 -1.10 -8.59
CA PRO A 226 6.63 -0.15 -8.99
C PRO A 226 6.11 1.29 -9.06
N ILE A 227 6.91 2.26 -8.60
CA ILE A 227 6.61 3.69 -8.77
C ILE A 227 7.83 4.36 -9.39
N VAL A 228 7.70 4.75 -10.66
CA VAL A 228 8.79 5.37 -11.42
C VAL A 228 9.04 6.78 -10.89
N PRO A 229 10.25 7.15 -10.44
CA PRO A 229 10.50 8.49 -9.93
C PRO A 229 10.33 9.57 -11.00
N THR A 230 9.97 10.77 -10.60
CA THR A 230 10.12 11.97 -11.44
C THR A 230 11.61 12.26 -11.68
N LEU A 231 11.92 13.10 -12.68
CA LEU A 231 13.30 13.53 -12.95
C LEU A 231 13.97 14.17 -11.73
N ASN A 232 13.22 14.99 -10.98
CA ASN A 232 13.73 15.64 -9.78
C ASN A 232 14.00 14.63 -8.65
N GLU A 233 13.09 13.66 -8.45
CA GLU A 233 13.31 12.61 -7.46
C GLU A 233 14.52 11.75 -7.82
N LEU A 234 14.70 11.37 -9.09
CA LEU A 234 15.87 10.64 -9.54
C LEU A 234 17.16 11.42 -9.28
N LYS A 235 17.17 12.73 -9.56
CA LYS A 235 18.33 13.60 -9.27
C LYS A 235 18.64 13.69 -7.77
N PHE A 236 17.59 13.78 -6.96
CA PHE A 236 17.68 13.97 -5.52
C PHE A 236 17.99 12.67 -4.76
N GLY A 237 17.52 11.53 -5.26
CA GLY A 237 17.64 10.22 -4.63
C GLY A 237 16.69 9.97 -3.47
N SER A 238 15.54 10.67 -3.42
CA SER A 238 14.45 10.40 -2.48
C SER A 238 13.11 10.84 -3.06
N ARG A 239 12.03 10.16 -2.65
CA ARG A 239 10.64 10.53 -2.97
C ARG A 239 10.06 11.57 -2.02
N GLU A 240 10.71 11.78 -0.87
CA GLU A 240 10.28 12.74 0.14
C GLU A 240 10.71 14.16 -0.26
N GLU A 241 9.72 15.03 -0.48
CA GLU A 241 9.96 16.47 -0.51
C GLU A 241 10.21 16.92 0.93
N HIS A 242 11.46 17.11 1.33
CA HIS A 242 11.77 17.66 2.65
C HIS A 242 11.50 19.18 2.65
N PRO A 243 10.41 19.67 3.27
CA PRO A 243 9.97 21.06 3.10
C PRO A 243 10.90 22.07 3.77
N ASN A 244 11.71 21.61 4.72
CA ASN A 244 12.52 22.47 5.62
C ASN A 244 14.03 22.36 5.38
N SER A 245 14.45 21.72 4.30
CA SER A 245 15.87 21.48 4.00
C SER A 245 16.33 22.42 2.89
N SER A 246 16.53 23.70 3.21
CA SER A 246 17.21 24.67 2.33
C SER A 246 18.68 24.32 2.05
N SER A 247 19.21 23.24 2.64
CA SER A 247 20.61 22.82 2.59
C SER A 247 20.90 21.52 1.82
N GLN A 248 19.89 20.77 1.36
CA GLN A 248 20.16 19.56 0.55
C GLN A 248 20.27 19.94 -0.92
N ALA A 249 21.45 19.67 -1.50
CA ALA A 249 21.73 19.94 -2.91
C ALA A 249 20.71 19.20 -3.80
N PRO A 250 20.15 19.85 -4.85
CA PRO A 250 19.12 19.27 -5.72
C PRO A 250 19.59 18.01 -6.49
N LEU A 251 20.88 17.67 -6.41
CA LEU A 251 21.53 16.56 -7.12
C LEU A 251 22.10 15.51 -6.17
N LYS A 252 21.65 15.44 -4.91
CA LYS A 252 22.24 14.55 -3.88
C LYS A 252 22.34 13.09 -4.33
N GLY A 253 21.32 12.55 -5.00
CA GLY A 253 21.31 11.20 -5.55
C GLY A 253 22.39 10.99 -6.61
N LEU A 254 22.51 11.93 -7.55
CA LEU A 254 23.55 11.88 -8.59
C LEU A 254 24.96 12.08 -8.02
N ILE A 255 25.12 12.95 -7.02
CA ILE A 255 26.39 13.12 -6.30
C ILE A 255 26.79 11.79 -5.67
N ASN A 256 25.89 11.16 -4.91
CA ASN A 256 26.16 9.86 -4.30
C ASN A 256 26.55 8.82 -5.35
N LEU A 257 25.82 8.74 -6.46
CA LEU A 257 26.14 7.82 -7.57
C LEU A 257 27.53 8.08 -8.15
N ALA A 258 27.87 9.34 -8.44
CA ALA A 258 29.17 9.72 -8.98
C ALA A 258 30.31 9.30 -8.03
N TYR A 259 30.18 9.58 -6.74
CA TYR A 259 31.16 9.20 -5.72
C TYR A 259 31.29 7.69 -5.56
N GLN A 260 30.17 6.97 -5.58
CA GLN A 260 30.18 5.52 -5.46
C GLN A 260 30.78 4.81 -6.68
N VAL A 261 30.69 5.40 -7.88
CA VAL A 261 31.38 4.90 -9.08
C VAL A 261 32.85 5.32 -9.14
N ALA A 262 33.16 6.56 -8.74
CA ALA A 262 34.53 7.08 -8.74
C ALA A 262 35.44 6.33 -7.76
N SER A 263 34.93 5.95 -6.58
CA SER A 263 35.72 5.27 -5.55
C SER A 263 36.33 3.93 -6.02
N PRO A 264 35.56 2.98 -6.60
CA PRO A 264 36.08 1.79 -7.24
C PRO A 264 37.13 2.08 -8.32
N ILE A 265 36.87 3.03 -9.23
CA ILE A 265 37.77 3.38 -10.34
C ILE A 265 39.14 3.79 -9.81
N VAL A 266 39.17 4.70 -8.83
CA VAL A 266 40.42 5.19 -8.23
C VAL A 266 41.14 4.07 -7.48
N LYS A 267 40.42 3.21 -6.75
CA LYS A 267 41.02 2.06 -6.06
C LYS A 267 41.64 1.04 -7.03
N MET A 268 41.04 0.85 -8.21
CA MET A 268 41.56 -0.05 -9.25
C MET A 268 42.79 0.50 -9.98
N SER A 269 43.12 1.79 -9.84
CA SER A 269 44.11 2.50 -10.65
C SER A 269 45.55 2.52 -10.09
N SER A 270 45.90 1.63 -9.16
CA SER A 270 47.15 1.70 -8.36
C SER A 270 48.44 1.94 -9.18
N PRO A 271 49.42 2.75 -8.70
CA PRO A 271 49.47 3.47 -7.42
C PRO A 271 48.82 4.86 -7.45
N GLN A 272 48.28 5.27 -6.30
CA GLN A 272 47.63 6.56 -6.07
C GLN A 272 48.63 7.72 -6.24
N ILE A 273 48.43 8.52 -7.28
CA ILE A 273 49.09 9.82 -7.48
C ILE A 273 48.07 10.90 -7.09
N ALA A 274 48.51 11.98 -6.45
CA ALA A 274 47.65 13.03 -5.88
C ALA A 274 46.59 13.60 -6.86
N ASP A 275 46.91 13.61 -8.15
CA ASP A 275 46.10 14.22 -9.21
C ASP A 275 44.95 13.32 -9.72
N PHE A 276 44.90 12.03 -9.37
CA PHE A 276 43.77 11.15 -9.72
C PHE A 276 43.10 10.63 -8.44
N ASN A 277 42.14 11.42 -7.95
CA ASN A 277 41.45 11.16 -6.69
C ASN A 277 39.92 11.12 -6.86
N VAL A 278 39.24 10.58 -5.86
CA VAL A 278 37.79 10.34 -5.90
C VAL A 278 37.00 11.62 -6.13
N ASP A 279 37.38 12.73 -5.48
CA ASP A 279 36.67 14.00 -5.60
C ASP A 279 36.74 14.55 -7.03
N SER A 280 37.94 14.58 -7.61
CA SER A 280 38.13 15.05 -9.00
C SER A 280 37.32 14.23 -10.01
N LEU A 281 37.40 12.91 -9.93
CA LEU A 281 36.66 12.03 -10.83
C LEU A 281 35.15 12.09 -10.60
N ALA A 282 34.69 12.20 -9.35
CA ALA A 282 33.28 12.35 -9.05
C ALA A 282 32.69 13.63 -9.64
N VAL A 283 33.45 14.73 -9.69
CA VAL A 283 33.03 15.97 -10.36
C VAL A 283 32.85 15.74 -11.86
N ASP A 284 33.81 15.09 -12.53
CA ASP A 284 33.73 14.78 -13.96
C ASP A 284 32.54 13.84 -14.28
N LEU A 285 32.36 12.78 -13.48
CA LEU A 285 31.24 11.86 -13.63
C LEU A 285 29.90 12.55 -13.34
N LEU A 286 29.82 13.44 -12.35
CA LEU A 286 28.61 14.19 -12.04
C LEU A 286 28.22 15.13 -13.20
N ALA A 287 29.20 15.78 -13.84
CA ALA A 287 28.96 16.62 -15.00
C ALA A 287 28.38 15.81 -16.19
N ALA A 288 28.80 14.55 -16.33
CA ALA A 288 28.28 13.62 -17.33
C ALA A 288 26.89 13.04 -16.96
N LEU A 289 26.65 12.78 -15.66
CA LEU A 289 25.38 12.25 -15.11
C LEU A 289 24.26 13.30 -15.10
N ASN A 290 24.58 14.57 -14.85
CA ASN A 290 23.61 15.66 -14.78
C ASN A 290 23.23 16.14 -16.19
N ASP A 291 22.70 15.23 -16.99
CA ASP A 291 22.22 15.42 -18.35
C ASP A 291 20.78 14.90 -18.45
N ASP A 292 19.84 15.82 -18.69
CA ASP A 292 18.42 15.49 -18.69
C ASP A 292 18.03 14.48 -19.77
N ASP A 293 18.74 14.43 -20.90
CA ASP A 293 18.44 13.48 -21.97
C ASP A 293 18.75 12.05 -21.53
N ILE A 294 19.92 11.82 -20.92
CA ILE A 294 20.30 10.50 -20.39
C ILE A 294 19.41 10.10 -19.22
N LEU A 295 19.09 11.03 -18.32
CA LEU A 295 18.22 10.75 -17.18
C LEU A 295 16.80 10.41 -17.66
N ASN A 296 16.28 11.11 -18.68
CA ASN A 296 15.00 10.79 -19.28
C ASN A 296 15.03 9.45 -20.03
N GLU A 297 16.10 9.09 -20.73
CA GLU A 297 16.29 7.75 -21.32
C GLU A 297 16.21 6.65 -20.25
N ALA A 298 16.89 6.83 -19.11
CA ALA A 298 16.86 5.92 -17.97
C ALA A 298 15.43 5.77 -17.41
N LEU A 299 14.71 6.89 -17.24
CA LEU A 299 13.32 6.88 -16.79
C LEU A 299 12.38 6.20 -17.80
N VAL A 300 12.55 6.43 -19.10
CA VAL A 300 11.78 5.74 -20.15
C VAL A 300 11.99 4.23 -20.07
N HIS A 301 13.23 3.79 -19.85
CA HIS A 301 13.52 2.37 -19.67
C HIS A 301 12.82 1.80 -18.43
N ALA A 302 12.88 2.50 -17.30
CA ALA A 302 12.19 2.11 -16.07
C ALA A 302 10.67 2.04 -16.25
N ARG A 303 10.05 3.02 -16.93
CA ARG A 303 8.61 3.01 -17.28
C ARG A 303 8.23 1.79 -18.10
N LYS A 304 9.04 1.41 -19.08
CA LYS A 304 8.78 0.22 -19.91
C LYS A 304 8.76 -1.07 -19.08
N LEU A 305 9.69 -1.21 -18.15
CA LEU A 305 9.72 -2.37 -17.24
C LEU A 305 8.54 -2.35 -16.27
N ALA A 306 8.22 -1.19 -15.68
CA ALA A 306 7.07 -1.02 -14.80
C ALA A 306 5.73 -1.29 -15.52
N SER A 307 5.55 -0.79 -16.74
CA SER A 307 4.38 -1.09 -17.58
C SER A 307 4.25 -2.59 -17.83
N LYS A 308 5.34 -3.29 -18.19
CA LYS A 308 5.33 -4.74 -18.35
C LYS A 308 4.94 -5.47 -17.05
N PHE A 309 5.49 -5.03 -15.92
CA PHE A 309 5.17 -5.60 -14.61
C PHE A 309 3.69 -5.44 -14.26
N ILE A 310 3.14 -4.23 -14.35
CA ILE A 310 1.72 -3.97 -14.03
C ILE A 310 0.80 -4.69 -15.00
N ASN A 311 1.13 -4.76 -16.30
CA ASN A 311 0.34 -5.54 -17.25
C ASN A 311 0.26 -7.03 -16.88
N ASN A 312 1.32 -7.61 -16.35
CA ASN A 312 1.28 -9.00 -15.87
C ASN A 312 0.49 -9.11 -14.57
N LEU A 313 0.69 -8.19 -13.63
CA LEU A 313 -0.03 -8.14 -12.37
C LEU A 313 -1.55 -8.06 -12.58
N LEU A 314 -2.01 -7.21 -13.50
CA LEU A 314 -3.44 -7.05 -13.83
C LEU A 314 -4.03 -8.33 -14.45
N LYS A 315 -3.26 -9.07 -15.27
CA LYS A 315 -3.70 -10.35 -15.87
C LYS A 315 -3.82 -11.47 -14.84
N GLU A 316 -2.90 -11.51 -13.88
CA GLU A 316 -2.90 -12.52 -12.82
C GLU A 316 -4.02 -12.28 -11.78
N ASN A 317 -4.48 -11.04 -11.66
CA ASN A 317 -5.45 -10.61 -10.64
C ASN A 317 -6.83 -10.24 -11.20
N GLU A 318 -7.22 -10.67 -12.41
CA GLU A 318 -8.52 -10.33 -13.03
C GLU A 318 -9.77 -10.67 -12.18
N HIS A 319 -9.62 -11.45 -11.10
CA HIS A 319 -10.70 -11.90 -10.23
C HIS A 319 -10.53 -11.57 -8.73
N ASN A 320 -9.46 -10.89 -8.35
CA ASN A 320 -9.20 -10.60 -6.94
C ASN A 320 -9.75 -9.22 -6.56
N LYS A 321 -10.44 -9.14 -5.40
CA LYS A 321 -10.81 -7.86 -4.82
C LYS A 321 -9.56 -7.16 -4.31
N ILE A 322 -9.29 -5.98 -4.83
CA ILE A 322 -8.22 -5.09 -4.37
C ILE A 322 -8.81 -4.18 -3.29
N ASP A 323 -8.11 -4.03 -2.17
CA ASP A 323 -8.51 -3.07 -1.13
C ASP A 323 -8.13 -1.63 -1.52
N ASN A 324 -8.51 -0.66 -0.67
CA ASN A 324 -8.26 0.76 -0.97
C ASN A 324 -6.77 1.10 -0.99
N GLU A 325 -5.95 0.51 -0.11
CA GLU A 325 -4.54 0.85 0.02
C GLU A 325 -3.75 0.34 -1.20
N ASP A 326 -3.99 -0.91 -1.59
CA ASP A 326 -3.43 -1.51 -2.79
C ASP A 326 -3.91 -0.79 -4.06
N PHE A 327 -5.17 -0.34 -4.09
CA PHE A 327 -5.68 0.45 -5.20
C PHE A 327 -4.97 1.81 -5.32
N ILE A 328 -4.76 2.52 -4.21
CA ILE A 328 -4.02 3.80 -4.21
C ILE A 328 -2.60 3.58 -4.73
N LEU A 329 -1.90 2.54 -4.25
CA LEU A 329 -0.56 2.20 -4.72
C LEU A 329 -0.55 1.86 -6.22
N LEU A 330 -1.53 1.09 -6.69
CA LEU A 330 -1.71 0.78 -8.10
C LEU A 330 -1.93 2.06 -8.92
N MET A 331 -2.79 2.97 -8.47
CA MET A 331 -3.03 4.26 -9.12
C MET A 331 -1.77 5.12 -9.18
N GLN A 332 -1.01 5.20 -8.08
CA GLN A 332 0.29 5.88 -8.06
C GLN A 332 1.25 5.29 -9.10
N SER A 333 1.30 3.97 -9.19
CA SER A 333 2.13 3.26 -10.17
C SER A 333 1.75 3.62 -11.61
N VAL A 334 0.49 3.42 -12.01
CA VAL A 334 0.07 3.67 -13.40
C VAL A 334 0.14 5.14 -13.79
N ILE A 335 -0.05 6.06 -12.85
CA ILE A 335 0.20 7.49 -13.06
C ILE A 335 1.68 7.75 -13.31
N SER A 336 2.57 7.14 -12.52
CA SER A 336 4.04 7.31 -12.68
C SER A 336 4.56 6.75 -14.01
N ILE A 337 3.90 5.72 -14.54
CA ILE A 337 4.17 5.13 -15.86
C ILE A 337 3.71 6.08 -16.97
N GLY A 338 2.56 6.74 -16.81
CA GLY A 338 2.05 7.75 -17.75
C GLY A 338 1.33 7.19 -18.98
N GLU A 339 1.04 5.89 -19.02
CA GLU A 339 0.26 5.24 -20.08
C GLU A 339 -1.24 5.28 -19.77
N PHE A 340 -2.00 6.09 -20.50
CA PHE A 340 -3.43 6.31 -20.21
C PHE A 340 -4.27 5.02 -20.30
N ASP A 341 -4.02 4.17 -21.30
CA ASP A 341 -4.75 2.90 -21.46
C ASP A 341 -4.46 1.90 -20.33
N LEU A 342 -3.25 1.94 -19.76
CA LEU A 342 -2.90 1.14 -18.59
C LEU A 342 -3.60 1.69 -17.35
N PHE A 343 -3.64 3.01 -17.20
CA PHE A 343 -4.38 3.67 -16.13
C PHE A 343 -5.87 3.32 -16.16
N LEU A 344 -6.53 3.40 -17.32
CA LEU A 344 -7.95 3.06 -17.45
C LEU A 344 -8.24 1.62 -17.02
N ARG A 345 -7.43 0.66 -17.49
CA ARG A 345 -7.58 -0.75 -17.13
C ARG A 345 -7.40 -0.97 -15.64
N ALA A 346 -6.38 -0.35 -15.03
CA ALA A 346 -6.15 -0.47 -13.59
C ALA A 346 -7.27 0.19 -12.77
N PHE A 347 -7.78 1.34 -13.20
CA PHE A 347 -8.87 2.05 -12.54
C PHE A 347 -10.16 1.23 -12.50
N GLN A 348 -10.43 0.45 -13.56
CA GLN A 348 -11.60 -0.40 -13.68
C GLN A 348 -11.58 -1.65 -12.79
N VAL A 349 -10.44 -2.01 -12.19
CA VAL A 349 -10.34 -3.18 -11.30
C VAL A 349 -11.02 -2.92 -9.94
N PHE A 350 -11.15 -1.67 -9.53
CA PHE A 350 -11.71 -1.32 -8.23
C PHE A 350 -13.22 -1.09 -8.30
N GLU A 351 -13.98 -1.85 -7.50
CA GLU A 351 -15.43 -1.73 -7.43
C GLU A 351 -15.81 -0.39 -6.78
N HIS A 352 -16.58 0.43 -7.52
CA HIS A 352 -17.08 1.74 -7.06
C HIS A 352 -16.01 2.74 -6.57
N PRO A 353 -15.09 3.21 -7.44
CA PRO A 353 -14.05 4.17 -7.06
C PRO A 353 -14.58 5.49 -6.45
N ALA A 354 -15.78 5.91 -6.85
CA ALA A 354 -16.43 7.12 -6.31
C ALA A 354 -16.79 7.03 -4.82
N ASP A 355 -16.83 5.82 -4.23
CA ASP A 355 -17.16 5.63 -2.82
C ASP A 355 -15.93 5.78 -1.90
N MET A 356 -14.72 5.98 -2.47
CA MET A 356 -13.49 6.20 -1.71
C MET A 356 -13.55 7.46 -0.83
N PRO A 357 -12.87 7.45 0.34
CA PRO A 357 -12.67 8.64 1.15
C PRO A 357 -12.06 9.80 0.34
N GLN A 358 -12.46 11.04 0.65
CA GLN A 358 -11.97 12.20 -0.10
C GLN A 358 -10.45 12.36 0.00
N GLU A 359 -9.87 12.05 1.16
CA GLU A 359 -8.43 12.07 1.37
C GLU A 359 -7.67 11.16 0.41
N ASP A 360 -8.25 10.01 0.04
CA ASP A 360 -7.62 9.07 -0.89
C ASP A 360 -7.74 9.52 -2.34
N VAL A 361 -8.89 10.11 -2.71
CA VAL A 361 -9.08 10.78 -4.00
C VAL A 361 -8.05 11.91 -4.16
N ASP A 362 -7.88 12.74 -3.13
CA ASP A 362 -6.94 13.85 -3.12
C ASP A 362 -5.49 13.36 -3.26
N LYS A 363 -5.12 12.24 -2.62
CA LYS A 363 -3.80 11.60 -2.80
C LYS A 363 -3.56 11.19 -4.26
N ILE A 364 -4.53 10.53 -4.89
CA ILE A 364 -4.40 10.09 -6.30
C ILE A 364 -4.27 11.31 -7.24
N ILE A 365 -5.10 12.34 -7.03
CA ILE A 365 -5.05 13.59 -7.83
C ILE A 365 -3.72 14.34 -7.60
N ALA A 366 -3.23 14.41 -6.37
CA ALA A 366 -1.95 15.05 -6.07
C ALA A 366 -0.79 14.36 -6.82
N ILE A 367 -0.83 13.02 -6.90
CA ILE A 367 0.15 12.25 -7.65
C ILE A 367 0.00 12.52 -9.16
N ALA A 368 -1.21 12.54 -9.71
CA ALA A 368 -1.43 12.90 -11.12
C ALA A 368 -0.89 14.30 -11.46
N LYS A 369 -1.06 15.28 -10.55
CA LYS A 369 -0.49 16.63 -10.67
C LYS A 369 1.04 16.63 -10.61
N LYS A 370 1.63 15.87 -9.68
CA LYS A 370 3.09 15.71 -9.56
C LYS A 370 3.73 15.20 -10.86
N TYR A 371 3.10 14.22 -11.51
CA TYR A 371 3.55 13.69 -12.81
C TYR A 371 3.08 14.49 -14.03
N LYS A 372 2.31 15.57 -13.82
CA LYS A 372 1.75 16.42 -14.89
C LYS A 372 0.92 15.63 -15.92
N ALA A 373 0.20 14.60 -15.46
CA ALA A 373 -0.56 13.69 -16.32
C ALA A 373 -1.96 14.23 -16.63
N GLN A 374 -2.06 15.27 -17.47
CA GLN A 374 -3.32 16.00 -17.71
C GLN A 374 -4.52 15.11 -18.11
N PRO A 375 -4.40 14.15 -19.06
CA PRO A 375 -5.52 13.28 -19.41
C PRO A 375 -6.04 12.45 -18.24
N ILE A 376 -5.15 12.04 -17.33
CA ILE A 376 -5.53 11.31 -16.10
C ILE A 376 -6.21 12.26 -15.11
N ILE A 377 -5.69 13.48 -14.93
CA ILE A 377 -6.30 14.49 -14.05
C ILE A 377 -7.74 14.77 -14.49
N ASP A 378 -7.96 14.99 -15.79
CA ASP A 378 -9.28 15.26 -16.35
C ASP A 378 -10.23 14.08 -16.12
N TYR A 379 -9.76 12.85 -16.34
CA TYR A 379 -10.53 11.63 -16.08
C TYR A 379 -10.92 11.49 -14.60
N LEU A 380 -9.97 11.71 -13.68
CA LEU A 380 -10.21 11.60 -12.24
C LEU A 380 -11.21 12.66 -11.75
N ASN A 381 -11.16 13.88 -12.28
CA ASN A 381 -12.12 14.93 -11.92
C ASN A 381 -13.56 14.51 -12.29
N ILE A 382 -13.76 13.92 -13.47
CA ILE A 382 -15.08 13.46 -13.91
C ILE A 382 -15.55 12.25 -13.09
N HIS A 383 -14.72 11.21 -13.00
CA HIS A 383 -15.13 9.89 -12.50
C HIS A 383 -14.98 9.70 -10.98
N LEU A 384 -14.23 10.57 -10.29
CA LEU A 384 -14.15 10.54 -8.84
C LEU A 384 -14.80 11.77 -8.22
N VAL A 385 -14.48 12.99 -8.69
CA VAL A 385 -14.92 14.21 -8.01
C VAL A 385 -16.37 14.56 -8.36
N GLU A 386 -16.69 14.67 -9.65
CA GLU A 386 -18.04 15.03 -10.10
C GLU A 386 -19.05 13.90 -9.81
N GLU A 387 -18.68 12.64 -10.07
CA GLU A 387 -19.58 11.51 -9.79
C GLU A 387 -19.92 11.38 -8.30
N LYS A 388 -18.93 11.59 -7.41
CA LYS A 388 -19.18 11.60 -5.97
C LYS A 388 -20.07 12.76 -5.54
N ALA A 389 -19.80 13.97 -6.04
CA ALA A 389 -20.65 15.14 -5.77
C ALA A 389 -22.10 14.92 -6.23
N ASN A 390 -22.30 14.30 -7.40
CA ASN A 390 -23.62 13.96 -7.92
C ASN A 390 -24.33 12.93 -7.03
N ARG A 391 -23.64 11.86 -6.60
CA ARG A 391 -24.21 10.85 -5.68
C ARG A 391 -24.58 11.45 -4.32
N GLU A 392 -23.74 12.32 -3.77
CA GLU A 392 -24.03 13.03 -2.52
C GLU A 392 -25.22 13.98 -2.67
N ALA A 393 -25.31 14.71 -3.78
CA ALA A 393 -26.45 15.56 -4.10
C ALA A 393 -27.74 14.75 -4.22
N GLU A 394 -27.73 13.62 -4.94
CA GLU A 394 -28.88 12.71 -5.06
C GLU A 394 -29.30 12.16 -3.70
N ARG A 395 -28.35 11.76 -2.86
CA ARG A 395 -28.62 11.29 -1.49
C ARG A 395 -29.28 12.38 -0.65
N ASN A 396 -28.78 13.61 -0.72
CA ASN A 396 -29.35 14.75 0.00
C ASN A 396 -30.76 15.09 -0.49
N ILE A 397 -31.02 15.01 -1.81
CA ILE A 397 -32.35 15.17 -2.38
C ILE A 397 -33.31 14.09 -1.86
N ARG A 398 -32.90 12.82 -1.85
CA ARG A 398 -33.73 11.73 -1.31
C ARG A 398 -34.06 11.93 0.18
N LEU A 399 -33.06 12.30 0.99
CA LEU A 399 -33.27 12.59 2.41
C LEU A 399 -34.21 13.79 2.62
N ALA A 400 -34.13 14.82 1.77
CA ALA A 400 -35.02 15.96 1.83
C ALA A 400 -36.46 15.58 1.44
N GLN A 401 -36.64 14.74 0.41
CA GLN A 401 -37.94 14.22 0.00
C GLN A 401 -38.57 13.35 1.08
N GLU A 402 -37.79 12.49 1.74
CA GLU A 402 -38.27 11.64 2.84
C GLU A 402 -38.69 12.48 4.05
N LYS A 403 -37.91 13.50 4.42
CA LYS A 403 -38.29 14.47 5.46
C LYS A 403 -39.57 15.22 5.12
N ALA A 404 -39.69 15.71 3.89
CA ALA A 404 -40.88 16.43 3.43
C ALA A 404 -42.13 15.52 3.42
N LYS A 405 -41.98 14.25 3.04
CA LYS A 405 -43.06 13.26 3.11
C LYS A 405 -43.51 13.01 4.55
N ASN A 406 -42.56 12.77 5.46
CA ASN A 406 -42.86 12.54 6.88
C ASN A 406 -43.53 13.77 7.53
N GLU A 407 -43.12 14.98 7.14
CA GLU A 407 -43.74 16.23 7.61
C GLU A 407 -45.15 16.43 7.04
N ALA A 408 -45.37 16.13 5.76
CA ALA A 408 -46.70 16.16 5.15
C ALA A 408 -47.66 15.16 5.82
N GLU A 409 -47.21 13.93 6.07
CA GLU A 409 -47.99 12.91 6.79
C GLU A 409 -48.34 13.36 8.21
N LYS A 410 -47.41 14.06 8.89
CA LYS A 410 -47.65 14.62 10.22
C LYS A 410 -48.70 15.74 10.19
N VAL A 411 -48.60 16.68 9.24
CA VAL A 411 -49.57 17.77 9.07
C VAL A 411 -50.96 17.23 8.73
N GLU A 412 -51.04 16.21 7.86
CA GLU A 412 -52.32 15.57 7.51
C GLU A 412 -52.96 14.88 8.73
N ALA A 413 -52.15 14.18 9.54
CA ALA A 413 -52.60 13.55 10.78
C ALA A 413 -53.11 14.59 11.81
N GLU A 414 -52.39 15.70 11.97
CA GLU A 414 -52.80 16.82 12.84
C GLU A 414 -54.09 17.49 12.34
N GLU A 415 -54.25 17.69 11.03
CA GLU A 415 -55.46 18.27 10.46
C GLU A 415 -56.67 17.34 10.59
N LYS A 416 -56.48 16.03 10.40
CA LYS A 416 -57.53 15.02 10.62
C LYS A 416 -57.97 15.00 12.08
N HIS A 417 -57.01 14.98 13.01
CA HIS A 417 -57.29 15.03 14.45
C HIS A 417 -58.06 16.30 14.83
N ARG A 418 -57.68 17.46 14.27
CA ARG A 418 -58.41 18.72 14.46
C ARG A 418 -59.85 18.65 13.95
N LYS A 419 -60.08 18.11 12.75
CA LYS A 419 -61.43 17.97 12.16
C LYS A 419 -62.31 17.03 13.00
N GLU A 420 -61.76 15.90 13.45
CA GLU A 420 -62.47 14.94 14.31
C GLU A 420 -62.80 15.56 15.68
N SER A 421 -61.87 16.32 16.28
CA SER A 421 -62.11 17.04 17.54
C SER A 421 -63.22 18.09 17.44
N GLU A 422 -63.25 18.88 16.35
CA GLU A 422 -64.34 19.83 16.09
C GLU A 422 -65.69 19.14 15.82
N GLN A 423 -65.69 18.01 15.12
CA GLN A 423 -66.91 17.22 14.93
C GLN A 423 -67.46 16.72 16.27
N LEU A 424 -66.62 16.14 17.13
CA LEU A 424 -67.01 15.68 18.46
C LEU A 424 -67.56 16.84 19.30
N LYS A 425 -66.91 18.01 19.27
CA LYS A 425 -67.41 19.21 19.93
C LYS A 425 -68.81 19.58 19.45
N ASN A 426 -69.05 19.56 18.14
CA ASN A 426 -70.35 19.90 17.58
C ASN A 426 -71.44 18.87 17.96
N ASP A 427 -71.10 17.57 17.94
CA ASP A 427 -72.01 16.50 18.36
C ASP A 427 -72.41 16.68 19.84
N PHE A 428 -71.45 17.02 20.70
CA PHE A 428 -71.72 17.33 22.10
C PHE A 428 -72.63 18.55 22.25
N LEU A 429 -72.34 19.65 21.55
CA LEU A 429 -73.15 20.87 21.64
C LEU A 429 -74.59 20.62 21.18
N GLN A 430 -74.79 19.81 20.14
CA GLN A 430 -76.11 19.42 19.67
C GLN A 430 -76.88 18.62 20.75
N CYS A 431 -76.26 17.57 21.30
CA CYS A 431 -76.88 16.77 22.36
C CYS A 431 -77.17 17.62 23.61
N TYR A 432 -76.32 18.62 23.87
CA TYR A 432 -76.50 19.56 24.97
C TYR A 432 -77.67 20.51 24.76
N ASP A 433 -77.83 21.06 23.57
CA ASP A 433 -78.93 21.96 23.24
C ASP A 433 -80.28 21.21 23.22
N GLU A 434 -80.30 19.96 22.73
CA GLU A 434 -81.47 19.07 22.80
C GLU A 434 -81.88 18.83 24.26
N LYS A 435 -80.93 18.41 25.11
CA LYS A 435 -81.21 18.17 26.53
C LYS A 435 -81.61 19.45 27.29
N LEU A 436 -81.02 20.60 26.94
CA LEU A 436 -81.41 21.89 27.52
C LEU A 436 -82.84 22.27 27.11
N THR A 437 -83.26 21.93 25.89
CA THR A 437 -84.62 22.17 25.39
C THR A 437 -85.61 21.27 26.13
N ASP A 438 -85.28 20.00 26.31
CA ASP A 438 -86.07 19.06 27.11
C ASP A 438 -86.21 19.55 28.55
N ASP A 439 -85.12 19.94 29.20
CA ASP A 439 -85.13 20.48 30.56
C ASP A 439 -86.02 21.74 30.66
N LYS A 440 -85.98 22.63 29.67
CA LYS A 440 -86.86 23.81 29.64
C LYS A 440 -88.32 23.43 29.44
N SER A 441 -88.60 22.43 28.62
CA SER A 441 -89.97 21.98 28.31
C SER A 441 -90.62 21.22 29.47
N ALA A 442 -89.83 20.46 30.24
CA ALA A 442 -90.28 19.74 31.43
C ALA A 442 -90.65 20.69 32.59
N TRP A 443 -90.19 21.94 32.56
CA TRP A 443 -90.45 22.96 33.58
C TRP A 443 -91.50 23.94 33.04
N CYS A 444 -92.78 23.67 33.28
CA CYS A 444 -93.89 24.48 32.76
C CYS A 444 -93.81 25.97 33.20
N GLY A 445 -93.89 26.90 32.24
CA GLY A 445 -94.07 28.35 32.49
C GLY A 445 -92.82 29.07 33.04
N ILE A 446 -93.02 29.95 34.05
CA ILE A 446 -91.99 30.81 34.67
C ILE A 446 -90.76 30.01 35.16
N TYR A 447 -90.93 28.74 35.49
CA TYR A 447 -89.86 27.92 36.04
C TYR A 447 -88.82 27.45 35.00
N SER A 448 -89.12 27.54 33.69
CA SER A 448 -88.17 27.28 32.60
C SER A 448 -86.94 28.22 32.61
N PHE A 449 -87.06 29.41 33.20
CA PHE A 449 -85.94 30.35 33.39
C PHE A 449 -84.80 29.81 34.27
N PHE A 450 -85.08 28.82 35.12
CA PHE A 450 -84.07 28.21 35.99
C PHE A 450 -83.19 27.19 35.25
N ALA A 451 -83.62 26.68 34.09
CA ALA A 451 -82.81 25.82 33.23
C ALA A 451 -81.83 26.67 32.38
N LYS A 452 -80.74 27.14 33.02
CA LYS A 452 -79.68 27.91 32.36
C LYS A 452 -78.68 27.01 31.63
N SER A 453 -78.11 27.54 30.53
CA SER A 453 -76.92 26.95 29.92
C SER A 453 -75.67 27.52 30.57
N TYR A 454 -74.72 26.65 30.87
CA TYR A 454 -73.37 27.03 31.31
C TYR A 454 -72.30 26.64 30.28
N VAL A 455 -72.73 26.10 29.13
CA VAL A 455 -71.90 25.77 27.98
C VAL A 455 -72.12 26.82 26.89
N ASN A 456 -71.06 27.19 26.18
CA ASN A 456 -71.14 28.08 25.01
C ASN A 456 -70.32 27.52 23.82
N LYS A 457 -70.59 28.04 22.62
CA LYS A 457 -69.96 27.60 21.36
C LYS A 457 -68.45 27.84 21.28
N ASN A 458 -67.93 28.73 22.13
CA ASN A 458 -66.51 29.10 22.15
C ASN A 458 -65.69 28.20 23.09
N MET A 459 -66.32 27.30 23.85
CA MET A 459 -65.60 26.34 24.69
C MET A 459 -64.89 25.29 23.81
N SER A 460 -63.65 24.97 24.15
CA SER A 460 -62.92 23.86 23.56
C SER A 460 -63.45 22.51 24.05
N LEU A 461 -63.20 21.43 23.32
CA LEU A 461 -63.59 20.07 23.72
C LEU A 461 -63.08 19.72 25.13
N LYS A 462 -61.85 20.12 25.45
CA LYS A 462 -61.26 19.98 26.79
C LYS A 462 -62.05 20.74 27.85
N GLN A 463 -62.42 22.00 27.59
CA GLN A 463 -63.22 22.81 28.52
C GLN A 463 -64.62 22.22 28.74
N LEU A 464 -65.21 21.61 27.71
CA LEU A 464 -66.49 20.90 27.81
C LEU A 464 -66.38 19.67 28.73
N VAL A 465 -65.29 18.91 28.61
CA VAL A 465 -65.01 17.75 29.47
C VAL A 465 -64.74 18.19 30.91
N GLU A 466 -63.93 19.23 31.11
CA GLU A 466 -63.66 19.81 32.43
C GLU A 466 -64.95 20.33 33.10
N HIS A 467 -65.86 20.94 32.32
CA HIS A 467 -67.18 21.35 32.81
C HIS A 467 -68.02 20.13 33.23
N ALA A 468 -68.04 19.05 32.45
CA ALA A 468 -68.73 17.80 32.82
C ALA A 468 -68.16 17.12 34.08
N GLN A 469 -66.85 17.25 34.32
CA GLN A 469 -66.20 16.77 35.53
C GLN A 469 -66.44 17.68 36.76
N GLY A 470 -67.17 18.79 36.60
CA GLY A 470 -67.42 19.74 37.70
C GLY A 470 -66.21 20.58 38.07
N ARG A 471 -65.20 20.67 37.18
CA ARG A 471 -63.97 21.46 37.37
C ARG A 471 -64.07 22.87 36.79
N SER A 472 -65.21 23.23 36.18
CA SER A 472 -65.47 24.58 35.66
C SER A 472 -65.89 25.56 36.75
N MET A 473 -65.58 26.84 36.55
CA MET A 473 -65.99 27.92 37.47
C MET A 473 -67.50 28.23 37.46
N HIS A 474 -68.29 27.64 36.56
CA HIS A 474 -69.70 27.96 36.38
C HIS A 474 -70.53 26.67 36.26
N GLY A 475 -71.52 26.49 37.16
CA GLY A 475 -72.39 25.31 37.19
C GLY A 475 -71.70 24.04 37.72
N ASN A 476 -72.49 23.07 38.18
CA ASN A 476 -71.98 21.79 38.69
C ASN A 476 -71.76 20.73 37.59
N GLY A 477 -71.81 21.13 36.31
CA GLY A 477 -71.59 20.23 35.19
C GLY A 477 -72.68 19.17 34.96
N LYS A 478 -73.76 19.13 35.76
CA LYS A 478 -74.67 17.97 35.82
C LYS A 478 -75.25 17.56 34.45
N ARG A 479 -75.66 18.52 33.63
CA ARG A 479 -76.16 18.28 32.26
C ARG A 479 -75.05 17.74 31.34
N SER A 480 -73.90 18.39 31.32
CA SER A 480 -72.74 17.96 30.52
C SER A 480 -72.27 16.57 30.92
N LYS A 481 -72.28 16.27 32.21
CA LYS A 481 -71.96 14.94 32.77
C LYS A 481 -72.91 13.86 32.26
N GLU A 482 -74.22 14.12 32.26
CA GLU A 482 -75.23 13.18 31.76
C GLU A 482 -75.07 12.93 30.25
N ILE A 483 -74.87 13.99 29.48
CA ILE A 483 -74.65 13.88 28.02
C ILE A 483 -73.35 13.13 27.73
N MET A 484 -72.25 13.47 28.38
CA MET A 484 -70.97 12.79 28.15
C MET A 484 -70.97 11.33 28.60
N LYS A 485 -71.76 10.96 29.61
CA LYS A 485 -72.01 9.54 29.92
C LYS A 485 -72.81 8.84 28.83
N THR A 486 -73.84 9.50 28.30
CA THR A 486 -74.66 8.96 27.21
C THR A 486 -73.86 8.79 25.91
N MET A 487 -72.97 9.74 25.61
CA MET A 487 -72.01 9.65 24.50
C MET A 487 -70.88 8.64 24.75
N GLY A 488 -70.81 8.06 25.96
CA GLY A 488 -69.77 7.11 26.37
C GLY A 488 -68.38 7.72 26.48
N TRP A 489 -68.28 9.02 26.73
CA TRP A 489 -67.03 9.77 26.91
C TRP A 489 -66.58 9.77 28.37
N LEU A 490 -67.52 9.71 29.30
CA LEU A 490 -67.28 9.50 30.72
C LEU A 490 -67.81 8.12 31.14
N ASP A 491 -67.06 7.43 31.99
CA ASP A 491 -67.48 6.15 32.59
C ASP A 491 -68.45 6.35 33.77
N GLU A 492 -68.80 5.25 34.44
CA GLU A 492 -69.69 5.28 35.61
C GLU A 492 -69.12 6.13 36.76
N ASN A 493 -67.78 6.17 36.90
CA ASN A 493 -67.03 6.93 37.89
C ASN A 493 -66.75 8.40 37.50
N ASN A 494 -67.15 8.82 36.29
CA ASN A 494 -66.86 10.13 35.68
C ASN A 494 -65.40 10.34 35.28
N GLU A 495 -64.70 9.24 35.05
CA GLU A 495 -63.37 9.24 34.45
C GLU A 495 -63.48 9.28 32.93
N ILE A 496 -62.47 9.88 32.31
CA ILE A 496 -62.41 10.09 30.87
C ILE A 496 -62.08 8.76 30.22
N THR A 497 -62.90 8.34 29.27
CA THR A 497 -62.68 7.10 28.51
C THR A 497 -61.69 7.30 27.36
N ASP A 498 -61.13 6.20 26.87
CA ASP A 498 -60.22 6.20 25.70
C ASP A 498 -60.83 6.77 24.42
N LYS A 499 -62.16 6.83 24.33
CA LYS A 499 -62.87 7.36 23.17
C LYS A 499 -62.63 8.86 22.96
N ILE A 500 -62.42 9.61 24.04
CA ILE A 500 -62.26 11.06 24.00
C ILE A 500 -60.87 11.52 24.49
N SER A 501 -60.17 10.67 25.25
CA SER A 501 -58.88 10.99 25.87
C SER A 501 -57.84 11.51 24.87
N ARG A 502 -57.81 10.92 23.66
CA ARG A 502 -56.85 11.28 22.60
C ARG A 502 -57.08 12.67 21.97
N TYR A 503 -58.24 13.30 22.20
CA TYR A 503 -58.61 14.59 21.58
C TYR A 503 -58.59 15.77 22.56
N ILE A 504 -58.32 15.52 23.84
CA ILE A 504 -58.37 16.52 24.92
C ILE A 504 -57.06 16.64 25.72
N MET A 505 -56.08 15.80 25.43
CA MET A 505 -54.68 16.02 25.81
C MET A 505 -54.13 17.17 24.98
#